data_AF-A0A920BMT1-F1
#
_entry.id   AF-A0A920BMT1-F1
#
_cell.length_a   1.000
_cell.length_b   1.000
_cell.length_c   1.000
_cell.angle_alpha   90.00
_cell.angle_beta   90.00
_cell.angle_gamma   90.00
#
_symmetry.space_group_name_H-M   'P 1'
#
loop_
_entity.id
_entity.type
_entity.pdbx_description
1 polymer ?
#
loop_
_entity_poly.entity_id
_entity_poly.type
_entity_poly.pdbx_seq_one_letter_code
_entity_poly.pdbx_strand_id
1 'polypeptide(L)' 'MITEHSDVVANEFAKLFNLSSSEILDHPHCLIGQTSEVIEKIQRRREEFGINYITFGGAAIDDVAPIVEA' A
#
# COMPACT_ATOMS: atom_id res chain seq x y z
N MET A 1 -2.09 -1.39 4.09
CA MET A 1 -3.20 -2.27 4.47
C MET A 1 -3.29 -3.40 3.48
N ILE A 2 -3.03 -4.61 3.96
CA ILE A 2 -3.10 -5.82 3.14
C ILE A 2 -4.56 -6.27 3.09
N THR A 3 -5.09 -6.47 1.89
CA THR A 3 -6.49 -6.80 1.67
C THR A 3 -6.73 -7.29 0.25
N GLU A 4 -7.72 -8.18 0.08
CA GLU A 4 -8.22 -8.58 -1.25
C GLU A 4 -9.26 -7.59 -1.81
N HIS A 5 -9.71 -6.62 -1.00
CA HIS A 5 -10.75 -5.64 -1.35
C HIS A 5 -10.18 -4.22 -1.45
N SER A 6 -9.11 -4.06 -2.22
CA SER A 6 -8.40 -2.78 -2.35
C SER A 6 -9.26 -1.67 -2.95
N ASP A 7 -10.22 -2.02 -3.80
CA ASP A 7 -11.21 -1.13 -4.40
C ASP A 7 -12.16 -0.51 -3.37
N VAL A 8 -12.71 -1.32 -2.46
CA VAL A 8 -13.62 -0.87 -1.40
C VAL A 8 -12.90 0.13 -0.51
N VAL A 9 -11.67 -0.21 -0.11
CA VAL A 9 -10.87 0.59 0.80
C VAL A 9 -10.45 1.90 0.15
N ALA A 10 -9.99 1.85 -1.11
CA ALA A 10 -9.63 3.03 -1.86
C ALA A 10 -10.82 3.98 -2.04
N ASN A 11 -12.03 3.46 -2.26
CA ASN A 11 -13.25 4.26 -2.37
C ASN A 11 -13.60 4.97 -1.06
N GLU A 12 -13.36 4.35 0.10
CA GLU A 12 -13.59 5.02 1.39
C GLU A 12 -12.57 6.16 1.61
N PHE A 13 -11.30 5.93 1.33
CA PHE A 13 -10.28 6.98 1.42
C PHE A 13 -10.47 8.10 0.40
N ALA A 14 -10.92 7.77 -0.81
CA ALA A 14 -11.25 8.72 -1.87
C ALA A 14 -12.25 9.77 -1.37
N LYS A 15 -13.31 9.34 -0.66
CA LYS A 15 -14.30 10.24 -0.05
C LYS A 15 -13.69 11.14 1.02
N LEU A 16 -12.83 10.58 1.88
CA LEU A 16 -12.21 11.32 2.99
C LEU A 16 -11.24 12.39 2.51
N PHE A 17 -10.51 12.11 1.44
CA PHE A 17 -9.49 13.01 0.90
C PHE A 17 -9.94 13.82 -0.32
N ASN A 18 -11.18 13.64 -0.76
CA ASN A 18 -11.73 14.26 -1.97
C ASN A 18 -10.84 14.00 -3.21
N LEU A 19 -10.45 12.73 -3.38
CA LEU A 19 -9.67 12.21 -4.50
C LEU A 19 -10.46 11.10 -5.21
N SER A 20 -10.02 10.69 -6.39
CA SER A 20 -10.48 9.44 -7.02
C SER A 20 -9.85 8.21 -6.36
N SER A 21 -10.50 7.05 -6.47
CA SER A 21 -9.95 5.79 -5.97
C SER A 21 -8.65 5.39 -6.67
N SER A 22 -8.51 5.68 -7.97
CA SER A 22 -7.26 5.50 -8.70
C SER A 22 -6.14 6.36 -8.14
N GLU A 23 -6.42 7.64 -7.84
CA GLU A 23 -5.41 8.52 -7.22
C GLU A 23 -4.98 7.99 -5.86
N ILE A 24 -5.90 7.44 -5.05
CA ILE A 24 -5.56 6.78 -3.78
C ILE A 24 -4.66 5.56 -3.98
N LEU A 25 -4.99 4.69 -4.94
CA LEU A 25 -4.25 3.44 -5.18
C LEU A 25 -2.85 3.67 -5.74
N ASP A 26 -2.68 4.74 -6.53
CA ASP A 26 -1.41 5.13 -7.12
C ASP A 26 -0.57 6.04 -6.21
N HIS A 27 -1.15 6.61 -5.15
CA HIS A 27 -0.47 7.53 -4.26
C HIS A 27 0.81 6.91 -3.64
N PRO A 28 1.99 7.58 -3.70
CA PRO A 28 3.28 7.00 -3.29
C PRO A 28 3.35 6.50 -1.85
N HIS A 29 2.58 7.12 -0.94
CA HIS A 29 2.51 6.74 0.47
C HIS A 29 1.42 5.71 0.79
N CYS A 30 0.58 5.38 -0.19
CA CYS A 30 -0.53 4.46 -0.01
C CYS A 30 -0.10 3.04 -0.42
N LEU A 31 -0.12 2.12 0.54
CA LEU A 31 0.12 0.70 0.30
C LEU A 31 -1.19 -0.04 0.61
N ILE A 32 -2.04 -0.18 -0.41
CA ILE A 32 -3.29 -0.95 -0.34
C ILE A 32 -3.26 -1.97 -1.48
N GLY A 33 -3.58 -3.21 -1.16
CA GLY A 33 -3.59 -4.32 -2.11
C GLY A 33 -3.33 -5.66 -1.45
N GLN A 34 -3.26 -6.69 -2.29
CA GLN A 34 -2.79 -8.00 -1.88
C GLN A 34 -1.29 -7.96 -1.57
N THR A 35 -0.79 -8.92 -0.81
CA THR A 35 0.63 -8.96 -0.39
C THR A 35 1.60 -8.88 -1.57
N SER A 36 1.38 -9.67 -2.63
CA SER A 36 2.22 -9.68 -3.84
C SER A 36 2.22 -8.33 -4.54
N GLU A 37 1.05 -7.72 -4.74
CA GLU A 37 0.91 -6.39 -5.36
C GLU A 37 1.63 -5.32 -4.54
N VAL A 38 1.57 -5.42 -3.21
CA VAL A 38 2.24 -4.48 -2.31
C VAL A 38 3.76 -4.64 -2.40
N ILE A 39 4.28 -5.87 -2.47
CA ILE A 39 5.72 -6.13 -2.68
C ILE A 39 6.19 -5.49 -3.98
N GLU A 40 5.47 -5.72 -5.09
CA GLU A 40 5.79 -5.13 -6.39
C GLU A 40 5.77 -3.60 -6.35
N LYS A 41 4.75 -3.00 -5.71
CA LYS A 41 4.67 -1.54 -5.53
C LYS A 41 5.87 -1.01 -4.75
N ILE A 42 6.29 -1.69 -3.69
CA ILE A 42 7.45 -1.26 -2.88
C ILE A 42 8.73 -1.30 -3.71
N GLN A 43 8.96 -2.39 -4.44
CA GLN A 43 10.13 -2.55 -5.30
C GLN A 43 10.17 -1.46 -6.39
N ARG A 44 9.05 -1.27 -7.10
CA ARG A 44 8.93 -0.21 -8.12
C ARG A 44 9.18 1.18 -7.53
N ARG A 45 8.60 1.49 -6.37
CA ARG A 45 8.76 2.79 -5.72
C ARG A 45 10.19 3.04 -5.19
N ARG A 46 10.92 1.98 -4.82
CA ARG A 46 12.34 2.08 -4.51
C ARG A 46 13.15 2.52 -5.73
N GLU A 47 12.83 1.99 -6.91
CA GLU A 47 13.48 2.37 -8.16
C GLU A 47 13.08 3.78 -8.62
N GLU A 48 11.79 4.12 -8.56
CA GLU A 48 11.26 5.40 -9.03
C GLU A 48 11.61 6.58 -8.11
N PHE A 49 11.53 6.37 -6.79
CA PHE A 49 11.60 7.45 -5.80
C PHE A 49 12.77 7.33 -4.83
N GLY A 50 13.56 6.25 -4.89
CA GLY A 50 14.67 6.03 -3.96
C GLY A 50 14.24 5.68 -2.53
N ILE A 51 13.00 5.24 -2.32
CA ILE A 51 12.50 4.85 -0.99
C ILE A 51 13.30 3.66 -0.47
N ASN A 52 13.91 3.81 0.70
CA ASN A 52 14.82 2.83 1.30
C ASN A 52 14.36 2.29 2.66
N TYR A 53 13.28 2.83 3.23
CA TYR A 53 12.61 2.27 4.40
C TYR A 53 11.12 2.60 4.37
N ILE A 54 10.33 1.74 5.00
CA ILE A 54 8.88 1.90 5.19
C ILE A 54 8.57 1.51 6.63
N THR A 55 7.61 2.19 7.24
CA THR A 55 7.15 1.87 8.59
C THR A 55 5.76 1.25 8.55
N PHE A 56 5.57 0.21 9.35
CA PHE A 56 4.27 -0.40 9.58
C PHE A 56 3.85 -0.18 11.03
N GLY A 57 2.57 0.10 11.23
CA GLY A 57 2.02 0.14 12.59
C GLY A 57 2.07 -1.24 13.22
N GLY A 58 2.35 -1.34 14.52
CA GLY A 58 2.52 -2.62 15.20
C GLY A 58 1.32 -3.57 15.09
N ALA A 59 0.11 -3.03 14.93
CA ALA A 59 -1.11 -3.84 14.73
C ALA A 59 -1.15 -4.56 13.37
N ALA A 60 -0.33 -4.17 12.40
CA ALA A 60 -0.26 -4.77 11.08
C ALA A 60 0.92 -5.74 10.92
N ILE A 61 1.65 -6.05 12.00
CA ILE A 61 2.93 -6.77 11.91
C ILE A 61 2.79 -8.17 11.30
N ASP A 62 1.73 -8.91 11.64
CA ASP A 62 1.50 -10.26 11.11
C ASP A 62 1.11 -10.20 9.63
N ASP A 63 0.26 -9.25 9.24
CA ASP A 63 -0.18 -9.07 7.86
C ASP A 63 0.97 -8.72 6.91
N VAL A 64 1.97 -7.97 7.41
CA VAL A 64 3.11 -7.49 6.62
C VAL A 64 4.35 -8.36 6.76
N ALA A 65 4.34 -9.38 7.61
CA ALA A 65 5.49 -10.28 7.78
C ALA A 65 5.99 -10.87 6.45
N PRO A 66 5.13 -11.34 5.52
CA PRO A 66 5.59 -11.86 4.22
C PRO A 66 6.27 -10.82 3.33
N ILE A 67 5.99 -9.52 3.54
CA ILE A 67 6.62 -8.42 2.77
C ILE A 67 8.08 -8.26 3.17
N VAL A 68 8.42 -8.54 4.43
CA VAL A 68 9.79 -8.43 4.96
C VAL A 68 10.65 -9.61 4.50
N GLU A 69 10.04 -10.76 4.21
CA GLU A 69 10.73 -11.98 3.76
C GLU A 69 11.08 -11.96 2.26
N ALA A 70 10.45 -11.08 1.48
CA ALA A 70 10.59 -10.97 0.03
C ALA A 70 11.82 -10.17 -0.42
#